data_AF-A0A3D0D9E4-F1
#
_entry.id   AF-A0A3D0D9E4-F1
#
_cell.length_a   1.000
_cell.length_b   1.000
_cell.length_c   1.000
_cell.angle_alpha   90.00
_cell.angle_beta   90.00
_cell.angle_gamma   90.00
#
_symmetry.space_group_name_H-M   'P 1'
#
loop_
_entity.id
_entity.type
_entity.pdbx_description
1 polymer ?
#
loop_
_entity_poly.entity_id
_entity_poly.type
_entity_poly.pdbx_seq_one_letter_code
_entity_poly.pdbx_strand_id
1 'polypeptide(L)'
;MRTENGQLTLEAENADEIEALETCLALIDAESEAARAVKEAQAELDARVLAKYSKLTEAEIKTLVADDKWFAAIQAAIEGQGQRLTQRLAGRARELEERYAHPLPELEREVEVLRKKVEGHLKRMGLVW
;
A
#
# COMPACT_ATOMS: atom_id res chain seq x y z
N MET A 1 -62.21 5.09 22.76
CA MET A 1 -61.13 4.30 23.41
C MET A 1 -60.15 3.88 22.31
N ARG A 2 -58.88 4.35 22.39
CA ARG A 2 -57.69 3.92 21.63
C ARG A 2 -57.72 4.03 20.09
N THR A 3 -56.89 4.80 19.39
CA THR A 3 -55.97 5.92 19.69
C THR A 3 -55.58 6.50 18.32
N GLU A 4 -55.81 7.80 18.08
CA GLU A 4 -55.23 8.59 16.97
C GLU A 4 -53.72 8.85 17.14
N ASN A 5 -53.03 8.12 18.04
CA ASN A 5 -51.63 8.30 18.42
C ASN A 5 -50.68 7.17 17.97
N GLY A 6 -51.17 6.16 17.24
CA GLY A 6 -50.36 5.01 16.82
C GLY A 6 -49.81 5.07 15.39
N GLN A 7 -50.39 5.90 14.53
CA GLN A 7 -49.88 6.13 13.16
C GLN A 7 -48.76 7.18 13.15
N LEU A 8 -48.89 8.24 13.95
CA LEU A 8 -47.90 9.30 14.10
C LEU A 8 -46.54 8.81 14.64
N THR A 9 -46.51 7.75 15.46
CA THR A 9 -45.26 7.24 16.04
C THR A 9 -44.45 6.41 15.06
N LEU A 10 -45.10 5.61 14.20
CA LEU A 10 -44.40 4.79 13.22
C LEU A 10 -43.86 5.65 12.06
N GLU A 11 -44.62 6.68 11.65
CA GLU A 11 -44.15 7.67 10.66
C GLU A 11 -43.01 8.53 11.21
N ALA A 12 -43.03 8.89 12.50
CA ALA A 12 -41.93 9.60 13.14
C ALA A 12 -40.70 8.72 13.41
N GLU A 13 -40.89 7.45 13.77
CA GLU A 13 -39.78 6.48 13.96
C GLU A 13 -39.09 6.11 12.64
N ASN A 14 -39.84 6.13 11.52
CA ASN A 14 -39.30 5.83 10.19
C ASN A 14 -38.85 7.08 9.42
N ALA A 15 -39.00 8.29 9.97
CA ALA A 15 -38.64 9.53 9.28
C ALA A 15 -37.14 9.56 8.93
N ASP A 16 -36.28 9.16 9.88
CA ASP A 16 -34.83 9.06 9.68
C ASP A 16 -34.47 8.01 8.61
N GLU A 17 -35.22 6.89 8.56
CA GLU A 17 -35.01 5.84 7.56
C GLU A 17 -35.47 6.31 6.17
N ILE A 18 -36.58 7.03 6.07
CA ILE A 18 -37.07 7.63 4.83
C ILE A 18 -36.07 8.67 4.31
N GLU A 19 -35.57 9.57 5.16
CA GLU A 19 -34.57 10.57 4.79
C GLU A 19 -33.26 9.90 4.32
N ALA A 20 -32.82 8.85 5.00
CA ALA A 20 -31.66 8.07 4.60
C ALA A 20 -31.86 7.38 3.25
N LEU A 21 -33.06 6.83 2.98
CA LEU A 21 -33.39 6.19 1.70
C LEU A 21 -33.51 7.20 0.56
N GLU A 22 -34.11 8.38 0.80
CA GLU A 22 -34.16 9.48 -0.18
C GLU A 22 -32.76 9.97 -0.53
N THR A 23 -31.90 10.12 0.48
CA THR A 23 -30.48 10.47 0.28
C THR A 23 -29.76 9.39 -0.51
N CYS A 24 -29.95 8.11 -0.18
CA CYS A 24 -29.38 6.99 -0.94
C CYS A 24 -29.84 7.02 -2.40
N LEU A 25 -31.13 7.26 -2.66
CA LEU A 25 -31.68 7.31 -4.00
C LEU A 25 -31.09 8.48 -4.80
N ALA A 26 -30.98 9.66 -4.20
CA ALA A 26 -30.34 10.82 -4.82
C ALA A 26 -28.85 10.56 -5.15
N LEU A 27 -28.13 9.84 -4.28
CA LEU A 27 -26.74 9.47 -4.53
C LEU A 27 -26.61 8.44 -5.66
N ILE A 28 -27.51 7.46 -5.74
CA ILE A 28 -27.54 6.47 -6.83
C ILE A 28 -27.83 7.16 -8.16
N ASP A 29 -28.80 8.08 -8.20
CA ASP A 29 -29.13 8.84 -9.40
C ASP A 29 -27.94 9.70 -9.83
N ALA A 30 -27.29 10.41 -8.89
CA ALA A 30 -26.09 11.21 -9.16
C ALA A 30 -24.91 10.36 -9.65
N GLU A 31 -24.68 9.18 -9.07
CA GLU A 31 -23.67 8.23 -9.53
C GLU A 31 -23.96 7.78 -10.96
N SER A 32 -25.21 7.46 -11.27
CA SER A 32 -25.62 6.99 -12.59
C SER A 32 -25.40 8.05 -13.68
N GLU A 33 -25.76 9.31 -13.40
CA GLU A 33 -25.56 10.43 -14.32
C GLU A 33 -24.06 10.74 -14.48
N ALA A 34 -23.30 10.72 -13.40
CA ALA A 34 -21.84 10.87 -13.46
C ALA A 34 -21.19 9.75 -14.28
N ALA A 35 -21.58 8.50 -14.08
CA ALA A 35 -21.08 7.36 -14.84
C ALA A 35 -21.43 7.46 -16.33
N ARG A 36 -22.62 7.97 -16.66
CA ARG A 36 -23.03 8.25 -18.04
C ARG A 36 -22.18 9.36 -18.66
N ALA A 37 -22.01 10.47 -17.95
CA ALA A 37 -21.20 11.60 -18.43
C ALA A 37 -19.75 11.18 -18.69
N VAL A 38 -19.15 10.35 -17.81
CA VAL A 38 -17.81 9.79 -18.00
C VAL A 38 -17.75 8.91 -19.25
N LYS A 39 -18.74 8.05 -19.48
CA LYS A 39 -18.78 7.20 -20.69
C LYS A 39 -18.89 8.01 -21.97
N GLU A 40 -19.75 9.03 -21.98
CA GLU A 40 -19.93 9.91 -23.14
C GLU A 40 -18.66 10.70 -23.44
N ALA A 41 -18.03 11.29 -22.41
CA ALA A 41 -16.76 12.00 -22.55
C ALA A 41 -15.62 11.08 -23.00
N GLN A 42 -15.55 9.85 -22.47
CA GLN A 42 -14.56 8.86 -22.89
C GLN A 42 -14.75 8.48 -24.36
N ALA A 43 -15.98 8.23 -24.80
CA ALA A 43 -16.27 7.91 -26.20
C ALA A 43 -15.89 9.05 -27.15
N GLU A 44 -16.15 10.30 -26.75
CA GLU A 44 -15.72 11.47 -27.52
C GLU A 44 -14.20 11.59 -27.60
N LEU A 45 -13.51 11.39 -26.47
CA LEU A 45 -12.05 11.40 -26.41
C LEU A 45 -11.46 10.30 -27.29
N ASP A 46 -11.97 9.08 -27.21
CA ASP A 46 -11.52 7.94 -28.00
C ASP A 46 -11.67 8.22 -29.50
N ALA A 47 -12.81 8.78 -29.92
CA ALA A 47 -13.03 9.17 -31.31
C ALA A 47 -12.02 10.23 -31.79
N ARG A 48 -11.73 11.25 -30.97
CA ARG A 48 -10.74 12.28 -31.27
C ARG A 48 -9.32 11.70 -31.36
N VAL A 49 -8.98 10.80 -30.45
CA VAL A 49 -7.70 10.10 -30.41
C VAL A 49 -7.51 9.23 -31.65
N LEU A 50 -8.51 8.42 -32.01
CA LEU A 50 -8.49 7.61 -33.24
C LEU A 50 -8.33 8.47 -34.50
N ALA A 51 -9.02 9.60 -34.57
CA ALA A 51 -8.87 10.55 -35.67
C ALA A 51 -7.47 11.21 -35.74
N LYS A 52 -6.73 11.25 -34.63
CA LYS A 52 -5.35 11.75 -34.58
C LYS A 52 -4.35 10.69 -35.04
N TYR A 53 -4.57 9.41 -34.74
CA TYR A 53 -3.67 8.33 -35.13
C TYR A 53 -3.42 8.27 -36.64
N SER A 54 -4.45 8.50 -37.46
CA SER A 54 -4.31 8.52 -38.93
C SER A 54 -3.47 9.68 -39.47
N LYS A 55 -3.19 10.69 -38.63
CA LYS A 55 -2.43 11.89 -38.98
C LYS A 55 -1.00 11.85 -38.46
N LEU A 56 -0.61 10.81 -37.73
CA LEU A 56 0.74 10.69 -37.19
C LEU A 56 1.73 10.30 -38.28
N THR A 57 2.88 10.96 -38.26
CA THR A 57 4.04 10.61 -39.08
C THR A 57 4.80 9.44 -38.46
N GLU A 58 5.63 8.77 -39.26
CA GLU A 58 6.48 7.68 -38.76
C GLU A 58 7.41 8.13 -37.62
N ALA A 59 7.93 9.36 -37.70
CA ALA A 59 8.78 9.92 -36.65
C ALA A 59 8.02 10.07 -35.33
N GLU A 60 6.81 10.65 -35.36
CA GLU A 60 5.96 10.78 -34.17
C GLU A 60 5.55 9.42 -33.60
N ILE A 61 5.25 8.44 -34.47
CA ILE A 61 4.95 7.06 -34.05
C ILE A 61 6.15 6.45 -33.33
N LYS A 62 7.37 6.63 -33.85
CA LYS A 62 8.58 6.10 -33.22
C LYS A 62 8.81 6.71 -31.84
N THR A 63 8.66 8.02 -31.68
CA THR A 63 8.77 8.68 -30.37
C THR A 63 7.72 8.15 -29.39
N LEU A 64 6.45 8.06 -29.79
CA LEU A 64 5.38 7.55 -28.93
C LEU A 64 5.61 6.11 -28.46
N VAL A 65 6.10 5.24 -29.36
CA VAL A 65 6.27 3.81 -29.05
C VAL A 65 7.57 3.56 -28.31
N ALA A 66 8.69 4.06 -28.83
CA ALA A 66 9.99 3.78 -28.26
C ALA A 66 10.21 4.58 -26.97
N ASP A 67 10.09 5.90 -27.04
CA ASP A 67 10.46 6.79 -25.94
C ASP A 67 9.35 6.82 -24.87
N ASP A 68 8.14 7.21 -25.28
CA ASP A 68 7.07 7.51 -24.32
C ASP A 68 6.44 6.24 -23.72
N LYS A 69 6.47 5.11 -24.45
CA LYS A 69 5.86 3.85 -24.00
C LYS A 69 6.90 2.85 -23.50
N TRP A 70 7.84 2.44 -24.33
CA TRP A 70 8.76 1.35 -23.98
C TRP A 70 9.85 1.80 -23.00
N PHE A 71 10.57 2.89 -23.31
CA PHE A 71 11.61 3.40 -22.42
C PHE A 71 11.02 3.83 -21.08
N ALA A 72 9.88 4.52 -21.07
CA ALA A 72 9.18 4.87 -19.82
C ALA A 72 8.82 3.63 -18.98
N ALA A 73 8.27 2.58 -19.59
CA ALA A 73 7.92 1.34 -18.88
C ALA A 73 9.16 0.61 -18.34
N ILE A 74 10.23 0.55 -19.13
CA ILE A 74 11.51 -0.07 -18.71
C ILE A 74 12.12 0.71 -17.55
N GLN A 75 12.13 2.04 -17.63
CA GLN A 75 12.64 2.90 -16.55
C GLN A 75 11.86 2.68 -15.26
N ALA A 76 10.52 2.75 -15.31
CA ALA A 76 9.67 2.50 -14.16
C ALA A 76 9.90 1.08 -13.57
N ALA A 77 10.11 0.08 -14.42
CA ALA A 77 10.41 -1.27 -13.98
C ALA A 77 11.76 -1.36 -13.26
N ILE A 78 12.81 -0.72 -13.80
CA ILE A 78 14.15 -0.68 -13.19
C ILE A 78 14.10 0.02 -11.83
N GLU A 79 13.47 1.19 -11.76
CA GLU A 79 13.30 1.94 -10.51
C GLU A 79 12.52 1.11 -9.48
N GLY A 80 11.44 0.46 -9.91
CA GLY A 80 10.68 -0.46 -9.07
C GLY A 80 11.51 -1.66 -8.56
N GLN A 81 12.42 -2.20 -9.38
CA GLN A 81 13.33 -3.27 -8.92
C GLN A 81 14.32 -2.75 -7.88
N GLY A 82 14.87 -1.54 -8.10
CA GLY A 82 15.74 -0.89 -7.12
C GLY A 82 15.04 -0.78 -5.76
N GLN A 83 13.82 -0.24 -5.73
CA GLN A 83 13.06 -0.11 -4.49
C GLN A 83 12.76 -1.46 -3.84
N ARG A 84 12.37 -2.49 -4.61
CA ARG A 84 12.14 -3.84 -4.09
C ARG A 84 13.39 -4.44 -3.46
N LEU A 85 14.56 -4.29 -4.11
CA LEU A 85 15.82 -4.79 -3.60
C LEU A 85 16.21 -4.09 -2.29
N THR A 86 16.06 -2.76 -2.24
CA THR A 86 16.30 -1.96 -1.02
C THR A 86 15.44 -2.43 0.14
N GLN A 87 14.13 -2.59 -0.08
CA GLN A 87 13.21 -3.06 0.96
C GLN A 87 13.53 -4.48 1.43
N ARG A 88 13.89 -5.38 0.50
CA ARG A 88 14.30 -6.74 0.85
C ARG A 88 15.59 -6.74 1.69
N LEU A 89 16.56 -5.90 1.35
CA LEU A 89 17.81 -5.79 2.12
C LEU A 89 17.55 -5.23 3.52
N ALA A 90 16.74 -4.18 3.63
CA ALA A 90 16.34 -3.61 4.92
C ALA A 90 15.63 -4.65 5.81
N GLY A 91 14.71 -5.43 5.23
CA GLY A 91 14.04 -6.52 5.94
C GLY A 91 15.02 -7.58 6.46
N ARG A 92 15.99 -8.00 5.64
CA ARG A 92 17.03 -8.95 6.08
C ARG A 92 17.94 -8.38 7.17
N ALA A 93 18.28 -7.10 7.11
CA ALA A 93 19.09 -6.45 8.14
C ALA A 93 18.36 -6.45 9.48
N ARG A 94 17.06 -6.13 9.46
CA ARG A 94 16.20 -6.19 10.64
C ARG A 94 16.07 -7.60 11.20
N GLU A 95 15.85 -8.60 10.34
CA GLU A 95 15.79 -10.00 10.76
C GLU A 95 17.09 -10.45 11.44
N LEU A 96 18.25 -10.01 10.92
CA LEU A 96 19.54 -10.28 11.55
C LEU A 96 19.66 -9.58 12.91
N GLU A 97 19.28 -8.31 13.01
CA GLU A 97 19.28 -7.57 14.26
C GLU A 97 18.43 -8.29 15.33
N GLU A 98 17.18 -8.60 15.01
CA GLU A 98 16.26 -9.31 15.91
C GLU A 98 16.79 -10.67 16.32
N ARG A 99 17.35 -11.44 15.36
CA ARG A 99 17.88 -12.78 15.64
C ARG A 99 19.12 -12.76 16.50
N TYR A 100 20.02 -11.78 16.34
CA TYR A 100 21.26 -11.72 17.13
C TYR A 100 21.12 -10.91 18.42
N ALA A 101 20.05 -10.13 18.59
CA ALA A 101 19.81 -9.35 19.80
C ALA A 101 19.68 -10.19 21.08
N HIS A 102 19.12 -11.40 21.02
CA HIS A 102 18.97 -12.28 22.19
C HIS A 102 20.12 -13.29 22.38
N PRO A 103 20.57 -14.02 21.34
CA PRO A 103 21.62 -15.03 21.49
C PRO A 103 22.99 -14.44 21.81
N LEU A 104 23.32 -13.24 21.29
CA LEU A 104 24.64 -12.65 21.50
C LEU A 104 24.87 -12.22 22.96
N PRO A 105 23.95 -11.49 23.63
CA PRO A 105 24.11 -11.18 25.05
C PRO A 105 24.17 -12.41 25.96
N GLU A 106 23.45 -13.48 25.63
CA GLU A 106 23.51 -14.74 26.37
C GLU A 106 24.90 -15.38 26.26
N LEU A 107 25.45 -15.47 25.04
CA LEU A 107 26.80 -15.97 24.80
C LEU A 107 27.86 -15.09 25.48
N GLU A 108 27.74 -13.76 25.43
CA GLU A 108 28.63 -12.83 26.12
C GLU A 108 28.64 -13.08 27.63
N ARG A 109 27.45 -13.31 28.22
CA ARG A 109 27.33 -13.62 29.65
C ARG A 109 27.97 -14.96 30.00
N GLU A 110 27.79 -15.99 29.17
CA GLU A 110 28.41 -17.29 29.38
C GLU A 110 29.95 -17.23 29.29
N VAL A 111 30.47 -16.50 28.30
CA VAL A 111 31.91 -16.26 28.15
C VAL A 111 32.47 -15.55 29.38
N GLU A 112 31.79 -14.53 29.91
CA GLU A 112 32.23 -13.80 31.10
C GLU A 112 32.28 -14.71 32.34
N VAL A 113 31.28 -15.59 32.50
CA VAL A 113 31.26 -16.58 33.59
C VAL A 113 32.43 -17.57 33.47
N LEU A 114 32.67 -18.10 32.27
CA LEU A 114 33.77 -19.04 32.03
C LEU A 114 35.13 -18.37 32.22
N ARG A 115 35.27 -17.12 31.75
CA ARG A 115 36.48 -16.32 31.92
C ARG A 115 36.82 -16.11 33.39
N LYS A 116 35.84 -15.74 34.22
CA LYS A 116 36.04 -15.62 35.68
C LYS A 116 36.49 -16.92 36.34
N LYS A 117 35.95 -18.07 35.91
CA LYS A 117 36.39 -19.39 36.40
C LYS A 117 37.86 -19.63 36.03
N VAL A 118 38.20 -19.42 34.76
CA VAL A 118 39.56 -19.60 34.24
C VAL A 118 40.57 -18.70 34.96
N GLU A 119 40.25 -17.42 35.14
CA GLU A 119 41.07 -16.48 35.93
C GLU A 119 41.25 -16.96 37.38
N GLY A 120 40.19 -17.46 38.02
CA GLY A 120 40.27 -18.03 39.37
C GLY A 120 41.09 -19.33 39.46
N HIS A 121 41.15 -20.13 38.40
CA HIS A 121 42.01 -21.31 38.32
C HIS A 121 43.47 -20.91 38.08
N LEU A 122 43.73 -19.96 37.18
CA LEU A 122 45.07 -19.52 36.84
C LEU A 122 45.75 -18.78 38.00
N LYS A 123 45.00 -17.95 38.76
CA LYS A 123 45.47 -17.39 40.03
C LYS A 123 45.86 -18.45 41.04
N ARG A 124 45.09 -19.54 41.16
CA ARG A 124 45.41 -20.69 42.03
C ARG A 124 46.66 -21.45 41.60
N MET A 125 46.95 -21.45 40.29
CA MET A 125 48.16 -22.04 39.73
C MET A 125 49.40 -21.13 39.84
N GLY A 126 49.27 -19.94 40.43
CA GLY A 126 50.37 -18.99 40.63
C GLY A 126 50.71 -18.15 39.39
N LEU A 127 49.88 -18.21 38.34
CA LEU A 127 50.02 -17.38 37.15
C LEU A 127 49.28 -16.04 37.39
N VAL A 128 50.02 -14.94 37.34
CA VAL A 128 49.51 -13.57 37.48
C VAL A 128 49.81 -12.82 36.20
N TRP A 129 48.78 -12.29 35.53
CA TRP A 129 48.88 -11.28 34.47
C TRP A 129 47.83 -10.20 34.70
#